data_AF-S8DV96-F1
#
_entry.id   AF-S8DV96-F1
#
_cell.length_a   1.000
_cell.length_b   1.000
_cell.length_c   1.000
_cell.angle_alpha   90.00
_cell.angle_beta   90.00
_cell.angle_gamma   90.00
#
_symmetry.space_group_name_H-M   'P 1'
#
loop_
_entity.id
_entity.type
_entity.pdbx_description
1 polymer ?
#
loop_
_entity_poly.entity_id
_entity_poly.type
_entity_poly.pdbx_seq_one_letter_code
_entity_poly.pdbx_strand_id
1 'polypeptide(L)'
;VIWLGDFNRHHPIWEDERNTHLLTETYLDNAQPLVNLLSVFDFQMLLPPATPTLEAANSKNHTRPDNVFASQELVGSLVRCRTAPELCPP
;
A
#
# COMPACT_ATOMS: atom_id res chain seq x y z
N VAL A 1 6.07 -15.56 4.82
CA VAL A 1 6.96 -14.57 4.14
C VAL A 1 6.42 -13.17 4.37
N ILE A 2 7.28 -12.16 4.50
CA ILE A 2 6.87 -10.75 4.50
C ILE A 2 7.45 -10.08 3.25
N TRP A 3 6.62 -9.36 2.50
CA TRP A 3 7.02 -8.55 1.35
C TRP A 3 6.71 -7.09 1.65
N LEU A 4 7.74 -6.26 1.70
CA LEU A 4 7.60 -4.83 1.95
C LEU A 4 8.51 -4.00 1.05
N GLY A 5 8.07 -2.79 0.73
CA GLY A 5 8.85 -1.83 -0.02
C GLY A 5 7.98 -0.84 -0.78
N ASP A 6 8.64 -0.03 -1.60
CA ASP A 6 8.02 0.86 -2.57
C ASP A 6 7.60 0.07 -3.82
N PHE A 7 6.30 -0.07 -4.03
CA PHE A 7 5.76 -0.70 -5.24
C PHE A 7 5.47 0.32 -6.33
N ASN A 8 5.28 1.60 -5.94
CA ASN A 8 4.83 2.68 -6.81
C ASN A 8 3.63 2.24 -7.67
N ARG A 9 2.63 1.65 -7.01
CA ARG A 9 1.36 1.19 -7.59
C ARG A 9 0.19 1.71 -6.78
N HIS A 10 -0.87 2.05 -7.47
CA HIS A 10 -2.08 2.61 -6.89
C HIS A 10 -3.27 1.72 -7.22
N HIS A 11 -4.08 1.40 -6.21
CA HIS A 11 -5.27 0.58 -6.38
C HIS A 11 -6.30 0.94 -5.29
N PRO A 12 -7.62 0.93 -5.60
CA PRO A 12 -8.69 1.29 -4.65
C PRO A 12 -8.72 0.46 -3.36
N ILE A 13 -8.05 -0.69 -3.32
CA ILE A 13 -8.04 -1.56 -2.14
C ILE A 13 -7.08 -1.07 -1.04
N TRP A 14 -6.11 -0.21 -1.38
CA TRP A 14 -5.14 0.32 -0.42
C TRP A 14 -5.00 1.84 -0.44
N GLU A 15 -5.26 2.47 -1.59
CA GLU A 15 -5.17 3.90 -1.76
C GLU A 15 -6.38 4.62 -1.13
N ASP A 16 -6.21 5.90 -0.82
CA ASP A 16 -7.32 6.75 -0.38
C ASP A 16 -8.25 7.09 -1.56
N GLU A 17 -9.57 7.01 -1.36
CA GLU A 17 -10.56 7.31 -2.40
C GLU A 17 -10.49 8.75 -2.93
N ARG A 18 -9.93 9.69 -2.14
CA ARG A 18 -9.70 11.08 -2.55
C ARG A 18 -8.64 11.19 -3.65
N ASN A 19 -7.76 10.19 -3.79
CA ASN A 19 -6.73 10.13 -4.82
C ASN A 19 -7.29 9.63 -6.17
N THR A 20 -8.46 10.11 -6.59
CA THR A 20 -9.15 9.67 -7.81
C THR A 20 -8.28 9.75 -9.07
N HIS A 21 -7.37 10.72 -9.14
CA HIS A 21 -6.39 10.88 -10.22
C HIS A 21 -5.38 9.72 -10.33
N LEU A 22 -5.20 8.92 -9.27
CA LEU A 22 -4.37 7.72 -9.22
C LEU A 22 -5.19 6.43 -9.38
N LEU A 23 -6.51 6.52 -9.52
CA LEU A 23 -7.43 5.39 -9.62
C LEU A 23 -8.00 5.26 -11.05
N THR A 24 -7.23 5.67 -12.05
CA THR A 24 -7.59 5.53 -13.47
C THR A 24 -7.30 4.11 -13.97
N GLU A 25 -7.91 3.71 -15.08
CA GLU A 25 -7.71 2.39 -15.71
C GLU A 25 -6.23 2.04 -15.89
N THR A 26 -5.41 3.00 -16.34
CA THR A 26 -3.97 2.79 -16.50
C THR A 26 -3.26 2.42 -15.18
N TYR A 27 -3.63 3.05 -14.06
CA TYR A 27 -3.05 2.69 -12.76
C TYR A 27 -3.55 1.34 -12.26
N LEU A 28 -4.81 1.01 -12.50
CA LEU A 28 -5.38 -0.31 -12.18
C LEU A 28 -4.65 -1.41 -12.96
N ASP A 29 -4.47 -1.25 -14.26
CA ASP A 29 -3.75 -2.21 -15.11
C ASP A 29 -2.31 -2.42 -14.63
N ASN A 30 -1.63 -1.33 -14.23
CA ASN A 30 -0.27 -1.39 -13.71
C ASN A 30 -0.18 -2.10 -12.34
N ALA A 31 -1.23 -2.00 -11.51
CA ALA A 31 -1.32 -2.63 -10.19
C ALA A 31 -1.81 -4.09 -10.26
N GLN A 32 -2.54 -4.47 -11.32
CA GLN A 32 -3.18 -5.77 -11.44
C GLN A 32 -2.22 -6.97 -11.31
N PRO A 33 -0.99 -6.96 -11.89
CA PRO A 33 -0.05 -8.05 -11.68
C PRO A 33 0.30 -8.26 -10.20
N LEU A 34 0.44 -7.18 -9.43
CA LEU A 34 0.68 -7.27 -7.99
C LEU A 34 -0.54 -7.87 -7.28
N VAL A 35 -1.75 -7.37 -7.56
CA VAL A 35 -2.99 -7.90 -6.98
C VAL A 35 -3.15 -9.40 -7.26
N ASN A 36 -2.84 -9.83 -8.48
CA ASN A 36 -2.89 -11.24 -8.86
C ASN A 36 -1.91 -12.08 -8.03
N LEU A 37 -0.67 -11.61 -7.85
CA LEU A 37 0.32 -12.32 -7.03
C LEU A 37 -0.11 -12.41 -5.56
N LEU A 38 -0.64 -11.33 -5.00
CA LEU A 38 -1.13 -11.34 -3.62
C LEU A 38 -2.25 -12.38 -3.44
N SER A 39 -3.17 -12.47 -4.41
CA SER A 39 -4.25 -13.44 -4.37
C SER A 39 -3.77 -14.88 -4.58
N VAL A 40 -2.85 -15.13 -5.52
CA VAL A 40 -2.34 -16.47 -5.83
C VAL A 40 -1.57 -17.07 -4.66
N PHE A 41 -0.84 -16.25 -3.90
CA PHE A 41 -0.01 -16.71 -2.79
C PHE A 41 -0.62 -16.44 -1.41
N ASP A 42 -1.90 -16.08 -1.35
CA ASP A 42 -2.64 -15.76 -0.11
C ASP A 42 -1.88 -14.80 0.82
N PHE A 43 -1.41 -13.69 0.24
CA PHE A 43 -0.80 -12.60 1.00
C PHE A 43 -1.86 -11.65 1.51
N GLN A 44 -1.81 -11.37 2.81
CA GLN A 44 -2.63 -10.38 3.48
C GLN A 44 -1.91 -9.03 3.50
N MET A 45 -2.67 -7.96 3.28
CA MET A 45 -2.20 -6.59 3.44
C MET A 45 -2.21 -6.21 4.92
N LEU A 46 -1.05 -5.76 5.42
CA LEU A 46 -0.88 -5.51 6.85
C LEU A 46 -1.20 -4.07 7.27
N LEU A 47 -0.99 -3.11 6.37
CA LEU A 47 -1.36 -1.72 6.60
C LEU A 47 -2.84 -1.51 6.28
N PRO A 48 -3.62 -0.86 7.17
CA PRO A 48 -5.03 -0.53 6.92
C PRO A 48 -5.20 0.26 5.62
N PRO A 49 -6.29 0.07 4.86
CA PRO A 49 -6.61 0.88 3.69
C PRO A 49 -6.52 2.39 3.97
N ALA A 50 -6.16 3.18 2.96
CA ALA A 50 -5.97 4.62 3.04
C ALA A 50 -4.89 5.11 4.04
N THR A 51 -4.02 4.23 4.54
CA THR A 51 -2.86 4.63 5.36
C THR A 51 -1.76 5.23 4.47
N PRO A 52 -1.42 6.52 4.59
CA PRO A 52 -0.44 7.14 3.72
C PRO A 52 0.99 6.77 4.11
N THR A 53 1.84 6.54 3.12
CA THR A 53 3.28 6.26 3.30
C THR A 53 4.16 7.33 2.68
N LEU A 54 3.60 8.16 1.79
CA LEU A 54 4.28 9.27 1.14
C LEU A 54 3.46 10.55 1.24
N GLU A 55 4.12 11.66 1.55
CA GLU A 55 3.62 13.01 1.32
C GLU A 55 4.37 13.62 0.14
N ALA A 56 3.65 14.00 -0.92
CA ALA A 56 4.25 14.67 -2.07
C ALA A 56 4.75 16.07 -1.67
N ALA A 57 6.04 16.35 -1.90
CA ALA A 57 6.70 17.58 -1.44
C ALA A 57 5.97 18.88 -1.89
N ASN A 58 5.47 18.91 -3.12
CA ASN A 58 4.89 20.12 -3.71
C ASN A 58 3.40 20.30 -3.40
N SER A 59 2.60 19.24 -3.56
CA SER A 59 1.14 19.32 -3.40
C SER A 59 0.69 19.04 -1.98
N LYS A 60 1.58 18.51 -1.13
CA LYS A 60 1.24 17.98 0.19
C LYS A 60 0.19 16.87 0.14
N ASN A 61 0.02 16.25 -1.03
CA ASN A 61 -0.89 15.15 -1.21
C ASN A 61 -0.33 13.89 -0.55
N HIS A 62 -1.18 13.18 0.18
CA HIS A 62 -0.83 11.92 0.82
C HIS A 62 -1.20 10.75 -0.08
N THR A 63 -0.24 9.86 -0.34
CA THR A 63 -0.43 8.68 -1.19
C THR A 63 0.17 7.44 -0.53
N ARG A 64 -0.13 6.26 -1.09
CA ARG A 64 0.37 4.98 -0.58
C ARG A 64 1.09 4.13 -1.65
N PRO A 65 2.28 4.56 -2.11
CA PRO A 65 3.11 3.76 -3.01
C PRO A 65 3.79 2.57 -2.29
N ASP A 66 4.04 2.69 -0.99
CA ASP A 66 4.63 1.62 -0.18
C ASP A 66 3.57 0.70 0.40
N ASN A 67 3.91 -0.59 0.45
CA ASN A 67 3.04 -1.59 1.06
C ASN A 67 3.83 -2.60 1.90
N VAL A 68 3.11 -3.26 2.80
CA VAL A 68 3.61 -4.37 3.61
C VAL A 68 2.57 -5.48 3.52
N PHE A 69 3.00 -6.63 3.01
CA PHE A 69 2.18 -7.83 2.86
C PHE A 69 2.83 -8.99 3.62
N ALA A 70 2.03 -9.92 4.12
CA ALA A 70 2.54 -11.17 4.69
C ALA A 70 1.72 -12.37 4.25
N SER A 71 2.39 -13.52 4.11
CA SER A 71 1.70 -14.79 3.89
C SER A 71 0.82 -15.13 5.09
N GLN A 72 -0.29 -15.81 4.83
CA GLN A 72 -1.33 -16.14 5.80
C GLN A 72 -0.80 -16.77 7.09
N GLU A 73 0.24 -17.61 7.02
CA GLU A 73 0.79 -18.32 8.19
C GLU A 73 1.47 -17.38 9.19
N LEU A 74 1.96 -16.21 8.73
CA LEU A 74 2.63 -15.23 9.59
C LEU A 74 1.67 -14.21 10.19
N VAL A 75 0.50 -14.00 9.59
CA VAL A 75 -0.43 -12.92 9.97
C VAL A 75 -0.82 -13.00 11.45
N GLY A 76 -1.11 -14.21 11.94
CA GLY A 76 -1.48 -14.43 13.35
C GLY A 76 -0.36 -14.17 14.36
N SER A 77 0.90 -14.09 13.91
CA SER A 77 2.05 -13.79 14.77
C SER A 77 2.42 -12.30 14.77
N LEU A 78 1.83 -11.50 13.88
CA LEU A 78 2.13 -10.07 13.77
C LEU A 78 1.26 -9.25 14.73
N VAL A 79 1.90 -8.52 15.64
CA VAL A 79 1.19 -7.73 16.65
C VAL A 79 0.64 -6.43 16.09
N ARG A 80 1.42 -5.72 15.27
CA ARG A 80 1.05 -4.40 14.72
C ARG A 80 1.86 -4.05 13.48
N CYS A 81 1.20 -3.44 12.50
CA CYS A 81 1.82 -2.74 11.39
C CYS A 81 1.27 -1.30 11.35
N ARG A 82 2.15 -0.30 11.25
CA ARG A 82 1.78 1.13 11.19
C ARG A 82 2.86 1.94 10.48
N THR A 83 2.48 3.11 10.00
CA THR A 83 3.43 4.15 9.60
C THR A 83 3.88 4.95 10.82
N ALA A 84 4.95 5.73 10.67
CA ALA A 84 5.48 6.64 11.69
C ALA A 84 5.63 8.06 11.09
N PRO A 85 4.51 8.78 10.85
CA PRO A 85 4.54 10.12 10.25
C PRO A 85 5.40 11.12 11.03
N GLU A 86 5.55 10.93 12.33
CA GLU A 86 6.39 11.73 13.22
C GLU A 86 7.89 11.69 12.89
N LEU A 87 8.34 10.71 12.09
CA LEU A 87 9.72 10.60 11.61
C LEU A 87 9.95 11.26 10.26
N CYS A 88 8.90 11.80 9.63
CA CYS A 88 9.01 12.49 8.34
C CYS A 88 9.79 13.80 8.53
N PRO A 89 10.89 14.05 7.77
CA PRO A 89 11.62 15.31 7.83
C PRO A 89 10.71 16.52 7.47
N PRO A 90 10.98 17.70 8.05
CA PRO A 90 10.23 18.93 7.75
C PRO A 90 10.42 19.42 6.30
#